data_AF-A0AAD9KJR7-F1
#
_entry.id   AF-A0AAD9KJR7-F1
#
_cell.length_a   1.000
_cell.length_b   1.000
_cell.length_c   1.000
_cell.angle_alpha   90.00
_cell.angle_beta   90.00
_cell.angle_gamma   90.00
#
_symmetry.space_group_name_H-M   'P 1'
#
loop_
_entity.id
_entity.type
_entity.pdbx_description
1 polymer ?
#
loop_
_entity_poly.entity_id
_entity_poly.type
_entity_poly.pdbx_seq_one_letter_code
_entity_poly.pdbx_strand_id
1 'polypeptide(L)'
;MTRLTPIVLAKPYKKFRNYAPSPLYKQILPAALKDTVSTKGEGRKVTPCLQEMSLMLTCLQKHDFSEVKCSKEVEQFLHCNASFTEAKHKKEEIISKGLLQSTTAGGKLPPKQLNSLLRNYPQPKFPPPEEKKGRSKTRKG
;
A
#
# COMPACT_ATOMS: atom_id res chain seq x y z
N MET A 1 -46.94 -20.35 59.42
CA MET A 1 -45.71 -19.54 59.25
C MET A 1 -44.64 -20.39 58.59
N THR A 2 -44.45 -20.25 57.29
CA THR A 2 -43.45 -21.01 56.53
C THR A 2 -42.08 -20.35 56.66
N ARG A 3 -41.11 -21.03 57.28
CA ARG A 3 -39.71 -20.56 57.35
C ARG A 3 -39.06 -20.79 55.99
N LEU A 4 -38.70 -19.70 55.30
CA LEU A 4 -37.90 -19.77 54.08
C LEU A 4 -36.49 -20.27 54.43
N THR A 5 -35.98 -21.21 53.64
CA THR A 5 -34.64 -21.80 53.83
C THR A 5 -33.54 -20.80 53.47
N PRO A 6 -32.35 -20.88 54.10
CA PRO A 6 -31.27 -19.90 53.97
C PRO A 6 -30.68 -19.77 52.54
N ILE A 7 -31.04 -20.70 51.65
CA ILE A 7 -30.67 -20.67 50.23
C ILE A 7 -31.29 -19.46 49.51
N VAL A 8 -32.49 -19.02 49.92
CA VAL A 8 -33.17 -17.85 49.34
C VAL A 8 -32.53 -16.54 49.79
N LEU A 9 -31.87 -16.53 50.95
CA LEU A 9 -31.13 -15.38 51.49
C LEU A 9 -29.64 -15.37 51.05
N ALA A 10 -29.19 -16.37 50.29
CA ALA A 10 -27.84 -16.38 49.78
C ALA A 10 -27.64 -15.23 48.77
N LYS A 11 -26.54 -14.47 48.92
CA LYS A 11 -26.18 -13.37 48.02
C LYS A 11 -26.32 -13.84 46.57
N PRO A 12 -26.94 -13.05 45.68
CA PRO A 12 -27.13 -13.46 44.30
C PRO A 12 -25.77 -13.87 43.73
N TYR A 13 -25.71 -15.07 43.17
CA TYR A 13 -24.54 -15.57 42.45
C TYR A 13 -24.01 -14.42 41.58
N LYS A 14 -22.71 -14.09 41.72
CA LYS A 14 -22.10 -12.99 40.98
C LYS A 14 -22.41 -13.22 39.50
N LYS A 15 -23.31 -12.42 38.92
CA LYS A 15 -23.60 -12.50 37.47
C LYS A 15 -22.25 -12.43 36.77
N PHE A 16 -21.94 -13.43 35.94
CA PHE A 16 -20.74 -13.44 35.12
C PHE A 16 -20.75 -12.17 34.24
N ARG A 17 -20.03 -11.12 34.66
CA ARG A 17 -19.93 -9.85 33.92
C ARG A 17 -18.91 -9.92 32.77
N ASN A 18 -18.34 -11.10 32.52
CA ASN A 18 -17.18 -11.27 31.64
C ASN A 18 -17.53 -11.49 30.16
N TYR A 19 -18.81 -11.51 29.79
CA TYR A 19 -19.22 -11.54 28.38
C TYR A 19 -19.39 -10.10 27.85
N ALA A 20 -18.33 -9.29 27.95
CA ALA A 20 -18.23 -8.14 27.06
C ALA A 20 -17.90 -8.71 25.67
N PRO A 21 -18.73 -8.48 24.64
CA PRO A 21 -18.42 -8.98 23.31
C PRO A 21 -17.08 -8.39 22.87
N SER A 22 -16.05 -9.24 22.77
CA SER A 22 -14.78 -8.81 22.23
C SER A 22 -14.99 -8.43 20.77
N PRO A 23 -14.44 -7.30 20.30
CA PRO A 23 -14.54 -6.94 18.90
C PRO A 23 -13.86 -8.03 18.07
N LEU A 24 -14.49 -8.41 16.95
CA LEU A 24 -13.99 -9.46 16.05
C LEU A 24 -12.58 -9.17 15.52
N TYR A 25 -12.17 -7.91 15.49
CA TYR A 25 -10.86 -7.47 15.05
C TYR A 25 -10.31 -6.36 15.95
N LYS A 26 -9.00 -6.35 16.12
CA LYS A 26 -8.26 -5.28 16.79
C LYS A 26 -7.71 -4.31 15.75
N GLN A 27 -8.28 -3.11 15.68
CA GLN A 27 -7.75 -2.04 14.83
C GLN A 27 -6.46 -1.49 15.45
N ILE A 28 -5.33 -1.68 14.76
CA ILE A 28 -4.03 -1.10 15.17
C ILE A 28 -3.95 0.38 14.77
N LEU A 29 -4.58 0.72 13.64
CA LEU A 29 -4.70 2.07 13.11
C LEU A 29 -6.17 2.44 13.04
N PRO A 30 -6.51 3.74 13.20
CA PRO A 30 -7.89 4.17 13.07
C PRO A 30 -8.41 3.84 11.68
N ALA A 31 -9.67 3.41 11.58
CA ALA A 31 -10.37 3.18 10.32
C ALA A 31 -10.75 4.51 9.63
N ALA A 32 -9.75 5.34 9.37
CA ALA A 32 -9.88 6.64 8.72
C ALA A 32 -8.97 6.68 7.49
N LEU A 33 -9.47 7.29 6.42
CA LEU A 33 -8.73 7.45 5.18
C LEU A 33 -7.69 8.56 5.31
N LYS A 34 -6.53 8.38 4.68
CA LYS A 34 -5.46 9.40 4.58
C LYS A 34 -5.66 10.24 3.32
N ASP A 35 -5.14 11.46 3.33
CA ASP A 35 -5.16 12.37 2.17
C ASP A 35 -4.11 12.02 1.10
N THR A 36 -3.41 10.88 1.25
CA THR A 36 -2.36 10.45 0.33
C THR A 36 -2.41 8.94 0.13
N VAL A 37 -2.20 8.51 -1.11
CA VAL A 37 -1.92 7.13 -1.48
C VAL A 37 -0.41 6.88 -1.53
N SER A 38 -0.03 5.64 -1.18
CA SER A 38 1.36 5.20 -1.27
C SER A 38 1.81 5.18 -2.73
N THR A 39 2.94 5.81 -3.01
CA THR A 39 3.61 5.78 -4.32
C THR A 39 4.51 4.54 -4.48
N LYS A 40 4.52 3.63 -3.50
CA LYS A 40 5.46 2.51 -3.45
C LYS A 40 5.07 1.39 -4.43
N GLY A 41 5.65 1.48 -5.63
CA GLY A 41 6.33 0.39 -6.32
C GLY A 41 5.46 -0.58 -7.10
N GLU A 42 4.87 -0.12 -8.20
CA GLU A 42 4.49 -1.03 -9.29
C GLU A 42 5.77 -1.60 -9.92
N GLY A 43 6.07 -2.85 -9.60
CA GLY A 43 7.04 -3.64 -10.37
C GLY A 43 7.82 -4.63 -9.53
N ARG A 44 7.69 -5.92 -9.87
CA ARG A 44 8.77 -6.88 -9.62
C ARG A 44 10.00 -6.37 -10.38
N LYS A 45 11.13 -6.23 -9.70
CA LYS A 45 12.41 -5.86 -10.32
C LYS A 45 12.88 -7.02 -11.21
N VAL A 46 12.33 -7.13 -12.41
CA VAL A 46 12.82 -8.06 -13.41
C VAL A 46 14.06 -7.43 -14.03
N THR A 47 15.17 -8.15 -14.01
CA THR A 47 16.38 -7.74 -14.73
C THR A 47 16.07 -7.77 -16.24
N PRO A 48 16.27 -6.65 -16.95
CA PRO A 48 16.04 -6.61 -18.39
C PRO A 48 17.04 -7.51 -19.14
N CYS A 49 16.67 -7.95 -20.34
CA CYS A 49 17.59 -8.62 -21.29
C CYS A 49 18.25 -9.91 -20.78
N LEU A 50 17.64 -10.61 -19.81
CA LEU A 50 18.18 -11.86 -19.28
C LEU A 50 18.44 -12.92 -20.36
N GLN A 51 17.56 -13.00 -21.36
CA GLN A 51 17.68 -13.97 -22.46
C GLN A 51 18.95 -13.71 -23.28
N GLU A 52 19.11 -12.50 -23.81
CA GLU A 52 20.30 -12.11 -24.60
C GLU A 52 21.59 -12.22 -23.77
N MET A 53 21.53 -11.86 -22.48
CA MET A 53 22.65 -12.01 -21.56
C MET A 53 23.06 -13.48 -21.42
N SER A 54 22.10 -14.39 -21.28
CA SER A 54 22.40 -15.82 -21.20
C SER A 54 23.03 -16.37 -22.48
N LEU A 55 22.55 -15.97 -23.66
CA LEU A 55 23.08 -16.42 -24.94
C LEU A 55 24.52 -15.94 -25.14
N MET A 56 24.78 -14.66 -24.87
CA MET A 56 26.11 -14.07 -24.92
C MET A 56 27.09 -14.79 -23.97
N LEU A 57 26.69 -15.05 -22.72
CA LEU A 57 27.53 -15.76 -21.77
C LEU A 57 27.82 -17.21 -22.21
N THR A 58 26.84 -17.91 -22.79
CA THR A 58 27.07 -19.27 -23.30
C THR A 58 28.01 -19.31 -24.50
N CYS A 59 27.99 -18.29 -25.37
CA CYS A 59 28.94 -18.17 -26.47
C CYS A 59 30.36 -17.92 -25.94
N LEU A 60 30.50 -16.96 -25.02
CA LEU A 60 31.79 -16.62 -24.44
C LEU A 60 32.44 -17.83 -23.75
N GLN A 61 31.66 -18.62 -23.00
CA GLN A 61 32.15 -19.85 -22.37
C GLN A 61 32.68 -20.90 -23.35
N LYS A 62 32.11 -20.99 -24.57
CA LYS A 62 32.56 -21.93 -25.61
C LYS A 62 33.83 -21.48 -26.34
N HIS A 63 34.17 -20.20 -26.23
CA HIS A 63 35.19 -19.56 -27.07
C HIS A 63 36.26 -18.83 -26.24
N ASP A 64 36.51 -19.31 -25.01
CA ASP A 64 37.51 -18.76 -24.08
C ASP A 64 37.34 -17.25 -23.85
N PHE A 65 36.09 -16.79 -23.81
CA PHE A 65 35.70 -15.39 -23.64
C PHE A 65 36.20 -14.46 -24.75
N SER A 66 36.44 -14.98 -25.95
CA SER A 66 36.78 -14.18 -27.12
C SER A 66 35.54 -13.46 -27.68
N GLU A 67 35.44 -12.16 -27.43
CA GLU A 67 34.34 -11.31 -27.90
C GLU A 67 34.20 -11.30 -29.43
N VAL A 68 35.32 -11.39 -30.16
CA VAL A 68 35.35 -11.39 -31.63
C VAL A 68 34.56 -12.56 -32.21
N LYS A 69 34.60 -13.73 -31.54
CA LYS A 69 33.88 -14.94 -31.97
C LYS A 69 32.38 -14.89 -31.63
N CYS A 70 31.99 -14.05 -30.68
CA CYS A 70 30.63 -13.90 -30.16
C CYS A 70 30.01 -12.53 -30.48
N SER A 71 30.47 -11.89 -31.56
CA SER A 71 30.05 -10.53 -31.95
C SER A 71 28.54 -10.41 -32.12
N LYS A 72 27.89 -11.44 -32.67
CA LYS A 72 26.44 -11.45 -32.89
C LYS A 72 25.64 -11.40 -31.58
N GLU A 73 26.04 -12.21 -30.61
CA GLU A 73 25.37 -12.29 -29.30
C GLU A 73 25.62 -11.03 -28.47
N VAL A 74 26.81 -10.43 -28.61
CA VAL A 74 27.15 -9.14 -27.98
C VAL A 74 26.31 -8.01 -28.57
N GLU A 75 26.17 -7.93 -29.90
CA GLU A 75 25.34 -6.93 -30.57
C GLU A 75 23.86 -7.04 -30.16
N GLN A 76 23.33 -8.27 -30.07
CA GLN A 76 21.96 -8.53 -29.63
C GLN A 76 21.71 -8.06 -28.18
N PHE A 77 22.65 -8.35 -27.28
CA PHE A 77 22.58 -7.88 -25.89
C PHE A 77 22.62 -6.35 -25.81
N LEU A 78 23.54 -5.70 -26.54
CA LEU A 78 23.67 -4.24 -26.56
C LEU A 78 22.40 -3.57 -27.11
N HIS A 79 21.82 -4.13 -28.19
CA HIS A 79 20.57 -3.64 -28.76
C HIS A 79 19.40 -3.75 -27.76
N CYS A 80 19.27 -4.90 -27.09
CA CYS A 80 18.26 -5.07 -26.05
C CYS A 80 18.44 -4.05 -24.92
N ASN A 81 19.68 -3.87 -24.44
CA ASN A 81 19.97 -2.93 -23.37
C ASN A 81 19.66 -1.48 -23.77
N ALA A 82 20.06 -1.06 -24.98
CA ALA A 82 19.75 0.26 -25.51
C ALA A 82 18.24 0.51 -25.54
N SER A 83 17.47 -0.39 -26.17
CA SER A 83 16.01 -0.27 -26.26
C SER A 83 15.33 -0.23 -24.88
N PHE A 84 15.83 -1.00 -23.91
CA PHE A 84 15.32 -0.97 -22.54
C PHE A 84 15.62 0.37 -21.85
N THR A 85 16.84 0.89 -21.98
CA THR A 85 17.21 2.17 -21.36
C THR A 85 16.38 3.33 -21.91
N GLU A 86 16.14 3.36 -23.23
CA GLU A 86 15.25 4.34 -23.85
C GLU A 86 13.81 4.21 -23.36
N ALA A 87 13.27 2.99 -23.30
CA ALA A 87 11.92 2.74 -22.81
C ALA A 87 11.77 3.14 -21.34
N LYS A 88 12.80 2.90 -20.52
CA LYS A 88 12.86 3.33 -19.12
C LYS A 88 12.85 4.85 -19.01
N HIS A 89 13.70 5.54 -19.78
CA HIS A 89 13.75 7.00 -19.77
C HIS A 89 12.41 7.61 -20.20
N LYS A 90 11.81 7.09 -21.28
CA LYS A 90 10.48 7.52 -21.75
C LYS A 90 9.42 7.33 -20.66
N LYS A 91 9.42 6.19 -19.95
CA LYS A 91 8.50 5.95 -18.83
C LYS A 91 8.72 6.94 -17.68
N GLU A 92 9.97 7.18 -17.30
CA GLU A 92 10.31 8.14 -16.23
C GLU A 92 9.88 9.57 -16.60
N GLU A 93 10.07 9.98 -17.85
CA GLU A 93 9.60 11.26 -18.37
C GLU A 93 8.07 11.39 -18.32
N ILE A 94 7.33 10.34 -18.71
CA ILE A 94 5.87 10.35 -18.64
C ILE A 94 5.40 10.47 -17.18
N ILE A 95 6.01 9.70 -16.29
CA ILE A 95 5.71 9.74 -14.85
C ILE A 95 6.10 11.09 -14.23
N SER A 96 7.18 11.73 -14.69
CA SER A 96 7.63 13.03 -14.17
C SER A 96 6.71 14.16 -14.64
N LYS A 97 6.35 14.18 -15.93
CA LYS A 97 5.45 15.15 -16.53
C LYS A 97 4.00 15.02 -16.04
N GLY A 98 3.67 13.92 -15.34
CA GLY A 98 2.30 13.65 -14.87
C GLY A 98 1.31 13.53 -16.04
N LEU A 99 1.83 13.28 -17.24
CA LEU A 99 1.03 13.21 -18.45
C LEU A 99 0.10 12.00 -18.34
N LEU A 100 -1.18 12.26 -18.62
CA LEU A 100 -2.30 11.33 -18.52
C LEU A 100 -2.07 10.09 -19.40
N GLN A 101 -1.34 9.10 -18.88
CA GLN A 101 -1.62 7.73 -19.28
C GLN A 101 -2.78 7.24 -18.41
N SER A 102 -3.98 7.71 -18.75
CA SER A 102 -5.24 7.00 -18.46
C SER A 102 -5.29 5.62 -19.12
N THR A 103 -4.21 5.23 -19.80
CA THR A 103 -4.00 4.00 -20.55
C THR A 103 -3.16 2.97 -19.81
N THR A 104 -3.02 3.04 -18.47
CA THR A 104 -2.76 1.78 -17.76
C THR A 104 -3.94 0.87 -18.06
N ALA A 105 -3.69 -0.36 -18.49
CA ALA A 105 -4.67 -1.30 -19.02
C ALA A 105 -5.85 -1.69 -18.07
N GLY A 106 -6.02 -0.97 -16.96
CA GLY A 106 -7.13 -1.09 -16.02
C GLY A 106 -7.71 0.25 -15.54
N GLY A 107 -7.48 1.36 -16.26
CA GLY A 107 -8.17 2.64 -16.01
C GLY A 107 -7.82 3.35 -14.70
N LYS A 108 -6.64 3.08 -14.12
CA LYS A 108 -6.21 3.67 -12.84
C LYS A 108 -5.45 4.99 -13.08
N LEU A 109 -5.73 5.99 -12.25
CA LEU A 109 -4.99 7.25 -12.25
C LEU A 109 -3.60 7.07 -11.63
N PRO A 110 -2.55 7.75 -12.14
CA PRO A 110 -1.23 7.70 -11.54
C PRO A 110 -1.25 8.31 -10.12
N PRO A 111 -0.46 7.78 -9.18
CA PRO A 111 -0.54 8.16 -7.77
C PRO A 111 -0.20 9.63 -7.53
N LYS A 112 0.62 10.26 -8.37
CA LYS A 112 0.88 11.70 -8.32
C LYS A 112 -0.39 12.52 -8.57
N GLN A 113 -1.18 12.15 -9.56
CA GLN A 113 -2.43 12.82 -9.89
C GLN A 113 -3.49 12.56 -8.83
N LEU A 114 -3.60 11.31 -8.35
CA LEU A 114 -4.50 10.98 -7.23
C LEU A 114 -4.14 11.77 -5.96
N ASN A 115 -2.85 11.88 -5.62
CA ASN A 115 -2.41 12.66 -4.49
C ASN A 115 -2.67 14.16 -4.67
N SER A 116 -2.58 14.68 -5.90
CA SER A 116 -2.99 16.06 -6.19
C SER A 116 -4.49 16.25 -5.98
N LEU A 117 -5.31 15.29 -6.40
CA LEU A 117 -6.77 15.32 -6.23
C LEU A 117 -7.17 15.23 -4.76
N LEU A 118 -6.57 14.31 -4.00
CA LEU A 118 -6.84 14.13 -2.57
C LEU A 118 -6.41 15.33 -1.73
N ARG A 119 -5.40 16.09 -2.16
CA ARG A 119 -5.02 17.36 -1.54
C ARG A 119 -6.07 18.45 -1.72
N ASN A 120 -6.75 18.46 -2.87
CA ASN A 120 -7.82 19.43 -3.14
C ASN A 120 -9.10 19.09 -2.37
N TYR A 121 -9.31 17.80 -2.06
CA TYR A 121 -10.49 17.29 -1.36
C TYR A 121 -10.07 16.43 -0.16
N PRO A 122 -9.59 17.05 0.94
CA PRO A 122 -9.10 16.34 2.11
C PRO A 122 -10.23 15.62 2.87
N GLN A 123 -9.88 14.52 3.51
CA GLN A 123 -10.82 13.73 4.31
C GLN A 123 -11.09 14.40 5.67
N PRO A 124 -12.30 14.21 6.25
CA PRO A 124 -12.60 14.72 7.58
C PRO A 124 -11.66 14.08 8.62
N LYS A 125 -11.18 14.89 9.56
CA LYS A 125 -10.28 14.42 10.63
C LYS A 125 -11.01 13.46 11.56
N PHE A 126 -10.36 12.35 11.90
CA PHE A 126 -10.80 11.42 12.93
C PHE A 126 -9.99 11.63 14.22
N PRO A 127 -10.62 11.63 15.42
CA PRO A 127 -12.06 11.60 15.66
C PRO A 127 -12.74 12.88 15.16
N PRO A 128 -14.04 12.83 14.82
CA PRO A 128 -14.77 14.03 14.41
C PRO A 128 -14.57 15.13 15.46
N PRO A 129 -14.37 16.40 15.05
CA PRO A 129 -14.19 17.47 16.01
C PRO A 129 -15.41 17.51 16.91
N GLU A 130 -15.21 17.24 18.21
CA GLU A 130 -16.27 17.37 19.20
C GLU A 130 -16.82 18.79 19.12
N GLU A 131 -18.07 18.90 18.67
CA GLU A 131 -18.85 20.12 18.71
C GLU A 131 -18.83 20.60 20.17
N LYS A 132 -18.08 21.69 20.44
CA LYS A 132 -17.90 22.24 21.78
C LYS A 132 -19.25 22.74 22.31
N LYS A 133 -20.07 21.83 22.87
CA LYS A 133 -21.26 22.22 23.65
C LYS A 133 -20.76 22.95 24.89
N GLY A 134 -20.90 24.27 24.86
CA GLY A 134 -20.61 25.16 25.99
C GLY A 134 -21.33 24.67 27.24
N ARG A 135 -20.58 24.09 28.18
CA ARG A 135 -21.10 23.76 29.50
C ARG A 135 -21.13 25.07 30.30
N SER A 136 -22.25 25.77 30.23
CA SER A 136 -22.61 26.86 31.13
C SER A 136 -22.46 26.38 32.58
N LYS A 137 -21.48 26.92 33.31
CA LYS A 137 -21.33 26.71 34.75
C LYS A 137 -22.41 27.51 35.46
N THR A 138 -23.47 26.85 35.91
CA THR A 138 -24.38 27.39 36.92
C THR A 138 -23.61 27.53 38.23
N ARG A 139 -23.28 28.77 38.60
CA ARG A 139 -22.77 29.14 39.92
C ARG A 139 -23.92 28.95 40.91
N LYS A 140 -23.80 27.99 41.84
CA LYS A 140 -24.68 27.92 43.02
C LYS A 140 -24.34 29.10 43.93
N GLY A 141 -25.37 29.86 44.30
CA GLY A 141 -25.33 30.83 45.40
C GLY A 141 -25.38 30.16 46.76
#